data_AF-A0A3E4LLW0-F1
#
_entry.id   AF-A0A3E4LLW0-F1
#
_cell.length_a   1.000
_cell.length_b   1.000
_cell.length_c   1.000
_cell.angle_alpha   90.00
_cell.angle_beta   90.00
_cell.angle_gamma   90.00
#
_symmetry.space_group_name_H-M   'P 1'
#
loop_
_entity.id
_entity.type
_entity.pdbx_description
1 polymer ?
#
loop_
_entity_poly.entity_id
_entity_poly.type
_entity_poly.pdbx_seq_one_letter_code
_entity_poly.pdbx_strand_id
1 'polypeptide(L)'
;MNGRIFMEKNLIKLNDVLKSENKKKYRVNVNWLNCLLPVAMRNIEENRKRKIVADQFRKAFDKAENDRTAYVSMTVEEIRSCAGGVETAPQNAFLEIK
;
A
#
# COMPACT_ATOMS: atom_id res chain seq x y z
N MET A 1 -13.37 13.17 24.10
CA MET A 1 -13.51 11.97 23.25
C MET A 1 -13.95 12.40 21.85
N ASN A 2 -13.03 12.76 20.95
CA ASN A 2 -13.33 13.17 19.57
C ASN A 2 -12.47 12.46 18.51
N GLY A 3 -11.62 11.51 18.91
CA GLY A 3 -10.66 10.84 18.02
C GLY A 3 -11.25 9.71 17.16
N ARG A 4 -12.34 9.06 17.61
CA ARG A 4 -12.94 7.91 16.88
C ARG A 4 -13.74 8.34 15.65
N ILE A 5 -14.47 9.46 15.73
CA ILE A 5 -15.39 9.90 14.68
C ILE A 5 -14.65 10.39 13.42
N PHE A 6 -13.39 10.87 13.57
CA PHE A 6 -12.59 11.36 12.45
C PHE A 6 -11.94 10.23 11.62
N MET A 7 -11.75 9.04 12.20
CA MET A 7 -11.12 7.89 11.56
C MET A 7 -12.08 7.10 10.65
N GLU A 8 -13.39 7.12 10.92
CA GLU A 8 -14.37 6.40 10.10
C GLU A 8 -14.64 7.05 8.74
N LYS A 9 -14.41 8.37 8.59
CA LYS A 9 -14.81 9.12 7.39
C LYS A 9 -13.86 9.01 6.19
N ASN A 10 -12.69 8.37 6.32
CA ASN A 10 -11.72 8.20 5.22
C ASN A 10 -11.28 6.73 5.06
N LEU A 11 -12.14 5.77 5.39
CA LEU A 11 -11.85 4.34 5.26
C LEU A 11 -11.99 3.90 3.80
N ILE A 12 -10.88 3.82 3.08
CA ILE A 12 -10.87 3.29 1.71
C ILE A 12 -10.55 1.80 1.79
N LYS A 13 -11.48 0.96 1.35
CA LYS A 13 -11.27 -0.49 1.35
C LYS A 13 -10.28 -0.88 0.26
N LEU A 14 -9.48 -1.91 0.54
CA LEU A 14 -8.55 -2.48 -0.43
C LEU A 14 -9.24 -2.80 -1.76
N ASN A 15 -10.41 -3.45 -1.72
CA ASN A 15 -11.16 -3.78 -2.93
C ASN A 15 -11.55 -2.55 -3.78
N ASP A 16 -11.82 -1.41 -3.16
CA ASP A 16 -12.16 -0.19 -3.88
C ASP A 16 -10.91 0.43 -4.52
N VAL A 17 -9.77 0.38 -3.83
CA VAL A 17 -8.46 0.74 -4.39
C VAL A 17 -8.11 -0.16 -5.57
N LEU A 18 -8.23 -1.48 -5.41
CA LEU A 18 -7.86 -2.45 -6.43
C LEU A 18 -8.79 -2.42 -7.64
N LYS A 19 -10.03 -1.92 -7.52
CA LYS A 19 -10.94 -1.69 -8.66
C LYS A 19 -10.74 -0.36 -9.38
N SER A 20 -9.94 0.55 -8.80
CA SER A 20 -9.66 1.87 -9.39
C SER A 20 -8.72 1.77 -10.60
N GLU A 21 -8.61 2.86 -11.36
CA GLU A 21 -7.67 2.97 -12.49
C GLU A 21 -6.21 2.82 -12.05
N ASN A 22 -5.40 2.12 -12.86
CA ASN A 22 -3.99 1.82 -12.54
C ASN A 22 -3.16 3.05 -12.17
N LYS A 23 -3.41 4.19 -12.84
CA LYS A 23 -2.67 5.45 -12.63
C LYS A 23 -3.14 6.25 -11.43
N LYS A 24 -4.32 5.95 -10.85
CA LYS A 24 -4.81 6.62 -9.65
C LYS A 24 -3.82 6.37 -8.52
N LYS A 25 -3.59 7.38 -7.69
CA LYS A 25 -2.66 7.31 -6.57
C LYS A 25 -3.41 7.35 -5.24
N TYR A 26 -2.91 6.59 -4.29
CA TYR A 26 -3.34 6.62 -2.90
C TYR A 26 -2.12 6.82 -2.00
N ARG A 27 -2.35 7.36 -0.81
CA ARG A 27 -1.38 7.36 0.28
C ARG A 27 -1.50 6.03 1.01
N VAL A 28 -0.45 5.23 0.99
CA VAL A 28 -0.40 3.88 1.55
C VAL A 28 0.40 3.89 2.83
N ASN A 29 -0.14 3.28 3.88
CA ASN A 29 0.53 3.16 5.16
C ASN A 29 1.75 2.24 5.06
N VAL A 30 2.90 2.78 5.45
CA VAL A 30 4.20 2.11 5.33
C VAL A 30 4.29 0.86 6.24
N ASN A 31 3.62 0.87 7.39
CA ASN A 31 3.58 -0.30 8.27
C ASN A 31 2.83 -1.46 7.63
N TRP A 32 1.76 -1.18 6.89
CA TRP A 32 1.05 -2.23 6.15
C TRP A 32 1.91 -2.77 5.00
N LEU A 33 2.64 -1.91 4.28
CA LEU A 33 3.60 -2.35 3.26
C LEU A 33 4.69 -3.27 3.86
N ASN A 34 5.24 -2.93 5.03
CA ASN A 34 6.19 -3.79 5.74
C ASN A 34 5.62 -5.18 6.03
N CYS A 35 4.34 -5.28 6.40
CA CYS A 35 3.67 -6.57 6.61
C CYS A 35 3.46 -7.35 5.30
N LEU A 36 3.27 -6.67 4.18
CA LEU A 36 3.04 -7.30 2.87
C LEU A 36 4.32 -7.86 2.24
N LEU A 37 5.47 -7.23 2.45
CA LEU A 37 6.75 -7.65 1.87
C LEU A 37 7.01 -9.16 2.02
N PRO A 38 6.97 -9.77 3.22
CA PRO A 38 7.21 -11.20 3.37
C PRO A 38 6.13 -12.09 2.73
N VAL A 39 4.91 -11.58 2.55
CA VAL A 39 3.81 -12.31 1.88
C VAL A 39 4.01 -12.29 0.37
N ALA A 40 4.24 -11.11 -0.20
CA ALA A 40 4.48 -10.93 -1.62
C ALA A 40 5.72 -11.71 -2.09
N MET A 41 6.81 -11.67 -1.32
CA MET A 41 8.05 -12.38 -1.69
C MET A 41 7.91 -13.90 -1.67
N ARG A 42 7.02 -14.45 -0.83
CA ARG A 42 6.73 -15.89 -0.76
C ARG A 42 5.81 -16.36 -1.89
N ASN A 43 4.83 -15.55 -2.27
CA ASN A 43 3.80 -15.93 -3.26
C ASN A 43 4.24 -15.73 -4.72
N ILE A 44 5.37 -15.06 -4.97
CA ILE A 44 5.87 -14.83 -6.33
C ILE A 44 6.93 -15.89 -6.68
N GLU A 45 6.55 -16.83 -7.53
CA GLU A 45 7.46 -17.88 -8.05
C GLU A 45 8.48 -17.31 -9.04
N GLU A 46 8.07 -16.39 -9.91
CA GLU A 46 8.93 -15.84 -10.95
C GLU A 46 9.91 -14.80 -10.39
N ASN A 47 11.21 -15.13 -10.43
CA ASN A 47 12.28 -14.28 -9.88
C ASN A 47 12.28 -12.85 -10.45
N ARG A 48 11.93 -12.68 -11.74
CA ARG A 48 11.82 -11.36 -12.36
C ARG A 48 10.74 -10.50 -11.70
N LYS A 49 9.55 -11.05 -11.49
CA LYS A 49 8.44 -10.37 -10.79
C LYS A 49 8.81 -10.07 -9.34
N ARG A 50 9.48 -11.01 -8.68
CA ARG A 50 9.95 -10.85 -7.29
C ARG A 50 10.89 -9.65 -7.16
N LYS A 51 11.83 -9.48 -8.10
CA LYS A 51 12.72 -8.31 -8.15
C LYS A 51 11.97 -6.98 -8.35
N ILE A 52 10.96 -6.96 -9.21
CA ILE A 52 10.14 -5.76 -9.45
C ILE A 52 9.41 -5.34 -8.17
N VAL A 53 8.79 -6.31 -7.49
CA VAL A 53 8.07 -6.05 -6.23
C VAL A 53 9.03 -5.60 -5.12
N ALA A 54 10.19 -6.25 -4.99
CA ALA A 54 11.21 -5.83 -4.02
C ALA A 54 11.70 -4.39 -4.27
N ASP A 55 11.89 -3.99 -5.54
CA ASP A 55 12.27 -2.62 -5.89
C ASP A 55 11.15 -1.61 -5.58
N GLN A 56 9.88 -1.98 -5.75
CA GLN A 56 8.74 -1.15 -5.35
C GLN A 56 8.70 -0.94 -3.83
N PHE A 57 8.88 -2.00 -3.03
CA PHE A 57 8.98 -1.88 -1.58
C PHE A 57 10.15 -0.99 -1.15
N ARG A 58 11.34 -1.20 -1.74
CA ARG A 58 12.52 -0.38 -1.46
C ARG A 58 12.24 1.11 -1.73
N LYS A 59 11.73 1.45 -2.91
CA LYS A 59 11.37 2.85 -3.25
C LYS A 59 10.34 3.45 -2.29
N ALA A 60 9.36 2.66 -1.88
CA ALA A 60 8.37 3.09 -0.90
C ALA A 60 9.02 3.40 0.46
N PHE A 61 9.88 2.51 0.98
CA PHE A 61 10.56 2.74 2.26
C PHE A 61 11.57 3.89 2.20
N ASP A 62 12.37 3.98 1.13
CA ASP A 62 13.30 5.08 0.92
C ASP A 62 12.54 6.43 0.92
N LYS A 63 11.38 6.49 0.28
CA LYS A 63 10.54 7.69 0.28
C LYS A 63 9.96 8.00 1.65
N ALA A 64 9.47 6.99 2.36
CA ALA A 64 8.91 7.15 3.70
C ALA A 64 9.94 7.74 4.68
N GLU A 65 11.17 7.24 4.62
CA GLU A 65 12.29 7.68 5.45
C GLU A 65 12.68 9.12 5.13
N ASN A 66 12.88 9.45 3.86
CA ASN A 66 13.24 10.80 3.43
C ASN A 66 12.17 11.84 3.75
N ASP A 67 10.90 11.52 3.51
CA ASP A 67 9.76 12.43 3.74
C ASP A 67 9.31 12.43 5.22
N ARG A 68 9.94 11.62 6.09
CA ARG A 68 9.56 11.40 7.50
C ARG A 68 8.06 11.18 7.69
N THR A 69 7.48 10.33 6.85
CA THR A 69 6.03 10.11 6.74
C THR A 69 5.65 8.66 7.01
N ALA A 70 4.50 8.47 7.68
CA ALA A 70 3.89 7.14 7.84
C ALA A 70 3.14 6.66 6.58
N TYR A 71 3.00 7.53 5.57
CA TYR A 71 2.25 7.27 4.33
C TYR A 71 3.03 7.67 3.09
N VAL A 72 3.07 6.77 2.11
CA VAL A 72 3.74 7.00 0.82
C VAL A 72 2.75 6.98 -0.32
N SER A 73 2.94 7.87 -1.30
CA SER A 73 2.09 7.89 -2.48
C SER A 73 2.50 6.77 -3.44
N MET A 74 1.57 5.87 -3.74
CA MET A 74 1.72 4.78 -4.71
C MET A 74 0.56 4.76 -5.69
N THR A 75 0.81 4.31 -6.91
CA THR A 75 -0.24 4.04 -7.91
C THR A 75 -0.99 2.76 -7.57
N VAL A 76 -2.22 2.60 -8.08
CA VAL A 76 -2.99 1.36 -7.94
C VAL A 76 -2.24 0.16 -8.52
N GLU A 77 -1.48 0.35 -9.59
CA GLU A 77 -0.62 -0.70 -10.17
C GLU A 77 0.46 -1.16 -9.18
N GLU A 78 1.17 -0.23 -8.54
CA GLU A 78 2.18 -0.55 -7.51
C GLU A 78 1.52 -1.23 -6.30
N ILE A 79 0.34 -0.77 -5.89
CA ILE A 79 -0.43 -1.37 -4.78
C ILE A 79 -0.85 -2.80 -5.10
N ARG A 80 -1.39 -3.06 -6.30
CA ARG A 80 -1.77 -4.43 -6.74
C ARG A 80 -0.56 -5.37 -6.72
N SER A 81 0.57 -4.88 -7.21
CA SER A 81 1.82 -5.63 -7.26
C SER A 81 2.32 -5.97 -5.85
N CYS A 82 2.24 -5.02 -4.91
CA CYS A 82 2.68 -5.22 -3.52
C CYS A 82 1.68 -6.05 -2.68
N ALA A 83 0.37 -5.97 -2.95
CA ALA A 83 -0.66 -6.67 -2.19
C ALA A 83 -0.57 -8.19 -2.34
N GLY A 84 0.01 -8.72 -3.42
CA GLY A 84 0.39 -10.13 -3.53
C GLY A 84 -0.74 -11.13 -3.28
N GLY A 85 -2.00 -10.76 -3.59
CA GLY A 85 -3.19 -11.59 -3.39
C GLY A 85 -3.89 -11.44 -2.04
N VAL A 86 -3.49 -10.50 -1.19
CA VAL A 86 -4.18 -10.22 0.08
C VAL A 86 -5.58 -9.64 -0.19
N GLU A 87 -6.60 -10.19 0.47
CA GLU A 87 -8.00 -9.79 0.28
C GLU A 87 -8.47 -8.66 1.21
N THR A 88 -7.72 -8.41 2.30
CA THR A 88 -8.09 -7.44 3.32
C THR A 88 -6.93 -6.53 3.71
N ALA A 89 -7.25 -5.27 4.02
CA ALA A 89 -6.29 -4.31 4.53
C ALA A 89 -6.80 -3.74 5.87
N PRO A 90 -5.91 -3.36 6.79
CA PRO A 90 -6.29 -2.65 7.98
C PRO A 90 -6.94 -1.31 7.62
N GLN A 91 -7.78 -0.81 8.52
CA GLN A 91 -8.58 0.41 8.32
C GLN A 91 -7.75 1.64 7.91
N ASN A 92 -6.53 1.75 8.41
CA ASN A 92 -5.63 2.87 8.17
C ASN A 92 -4.67 2.64 7.00
N ALA A 93 -4.87 1.61 6.17
CA ALA A 93 -3.96 1.24 5.08
C ALA A 93 -3.89 2.29 3.97
N PHE A 94 -5.00 2.97 3.69
CA PHE A 94 -5.12 3.88 2.55
C PHE A 94 -5.74 5.21 2.94
N LEU A 95 -5.22 6.29 2.37
CA LEU A 95 -5.81 7.62 2.40
C LEU A 95 -5.91 8.15 0.97
N GLU A 96 -6.98 8.90 0.68
CA GLU A 96 -7.13 9.57 -0.60
C GLU A 96 -6.16 10.74 -0.73
N ILE A 97 -5.65 10.96 -1.93
CA ILE A 97 -4.87 12.14 -2.27
C ILE A 97 -5.88 13.19 -2.74
N LYS A 98 -6.00 14.28 -1.97
CA LYS A 98 -6.77 15.47 -2.37
C LYS A 98 -6.05 16.23 -3.48
#